data_AF-A0A6A4KRX6-F1
#
_entry.id   AF-A0A6A4KRX6-F1
#
_cell.length_a   1.000
_cell.length_b   1.000
_cell.length_c   1.000
_cell.angle_alpha   90.00
_cell.angle_beta   90.00
_cell.angle_gamma   90.00
#
_symmetry.space_group_name_H-M   'P 1'
#
loop_
_entity.id
_entity.type
_entity.pdbx_description
1 polymer ?
#
loop_
_entity_poly.entity_id
_entity_poly.type
_entity_poly.pdbx_seq_one_letter_code
_entity_poly.pdbx_strand_id
1 'polypeptide(L)'
;MRLTVGSLPSFAFIALLIVSLAFASEHDHKYQLNDPVTLWVNKVGPYNNPQETYNYYSLPFCHQSSNAAHKWGGLGEVLGGNELIDSQIDIKFQSIGKLWLCSAENVDKNSICDIELDEAKVKQFKDAVESSYWFEFFMGFVGELHPDKNSDNKKHVLYTHKNILVKYNKNQIIHVNLTQESLKPLEVGTTLHMTYSVKWMETNVTFARRFNVYLDYPFFEHQIHWFSIFNSFMMVIFLTGLVSMILMRTLRNDYAKYAREDDDLESLERDVSEESGWKLVHGDVFRPPRNLVLLSAVVGTGAQLALLVLLVILVAIVGTLYIGRGAIVTTFILCYALTSFISGYVSGGMYSRNGGKNWIKSMVLSASLFPFMCFGIGFVLNTIAIFYGSLAAIPFGTIVVVFLIWAFISFPLALLGTVVGRNCSGAPNNPCRVKTIPRPIPEKKWYLTPSVISLMGGLLPFGSIFIEMYFVFTSFWNYKVYYVYGFMLLVFVILLIVTVCVTIVGTYFLLNAENYHWQWTSFFSAASTAVYVYLYSIYYYSVKTKMSGFFQTSFYFGYTLMFCLGLGILCGELNCFHSKFCLPAPCYCCFF
;
A
#
# COMPACT_ATOMS: atom_id res chain seq x y z
N MET A 1 1.03 -24.85 -63.18
CA MET A 1 0.43 -23.51 -63.37
C MET A 1 0.33 -22.90 -61.96
N ARG A 2 1.36 -22.20 -61.47
CA ARG A 2 1.41 -20.72 -61.29
C ARG A 2 0.03 -20.15 -60.88
N LEU A 3 -0.19 -19.54 -59.71
CA LEU A 3 0.61 -18.52 -59.03
C LEU A 3 0.41 -18.51 -57.50
N THR A 4 1.52 -18.23 -56.81
CA THR A 4 1.66 -17.80 -55.42
C THR A 4 1.50 -16.28 -55.28
N VAL A 5 0.79 -15.83 -54.23
CA VAL A 5 0.85 -14.49 -53.62
C VAL A 5 0.77 -14.78 -52.11
N GLY A 6 1.82 -14.62 -51.30
CA GLY A 6 2.35 -13.34 -50.80
C GLY A 6 1.41 -12.83 -49.69
N SER A 7 1.80 -12.53 -48.45
CA SER A 7 3.10 -12.29 -47.82
C SER A 7 2.87 -12.06 -46.31
N LEU A 8 3.87 -12.40 -45.51
CA LEU A 8 4.09 -11.93 -44.13
C LEU A 8 3.81 -10.41 -43.97
N PRO A 9 3.32 -9.97 -42.79
CA PRO A 9 4.22 -9.27 -41.87
C PRO A 9 3.86 -9.51 -40.39
N SER A 10 4.60 -10.37 -39.68
CA SER A 10 4.63 -10.36 -38.20
C SER A 10 6.04 -10.41 -37.63
N PHE A 11 7.08 -10.40 -38.47
CA PHE A 11 8.48 -10.41 -38.05
C PHE A 11 9.22 -9.07 -38.27
N ALA A 12 8.58 -8.07 -38.86
CA ALA A 12 9.20 -6.75 -39.11
C ALA A 12 9.20 -5.82 -37.88
N PHE A 13 8.43 -6.13 -36.82
CA PHE A 13 8.36 -5.29 -35.62
C PHE A 13 9.39 -5.66 -34.54
N ILE A 14 10.13 -6.77 -34.71
CA ILE A 14 11.12 -7.27 -33.73
C ILE A 14 12.56 -6.99 -34.19
N ALA A 15 12.79 -6.66 -35.47
CA ALA A 15 14.12 -6.50 -36.04
C ALA A 15 14.64 -5.04 -36.14
N LEU A 16 13.89 -4.04 -35.64
CA LEU A 16 14.30 -2.62 -35.65
C LEU A 16 14.86 -2.13 -34.30
N LEU A 17 15.24 -3.06 -33.43
CA LEU A 17 15.83 -2.81 -32.11
C LEU A 17 17.33 -3.14 -32.02
N ILE A 18 17.99 -3.39 -33.15
CA ILE A 18 19.42 -3.70 -33.19
C ILE A 18 20.08 -2.79 -34.21
N VAL A 19 20.49 -1.60 -33.75
CA VAL A 19 21.83 -0.99 -33.88
C VAL A 19 21.70 0.40 -33.23
N SER A 20 21.67 0.44 -31.90
CA SER A 20 22.16 1.61 -31.18
C SER A 20 23.64 1.34 -30.91
N LEU A 21 24.54 2.11 -31.53
CA LEU A 21 25.93 2.16 -31.08
C LEU A 21 25.88 2.48 -29.58
N ALA A 22 26.30 1.52 -28.76
CA ALA A 22 26.37 1.66 -27.32
C ALA A 22 27.46 2.66 -26.96
N PHE A 23 27.10 3.94 -26.96
CA PHE A 23 27.78 4.90 -26.10
C PHE A 23 27.42 4.52 -24.67
N ALA A 24 28.44 4.24 -23.85
CA ALA A 24 28.28 4.01 -22.43
C ALA A 24 27.44 5.15 -21.83
N SER A 25 26.25 4.81 -21.34
CA SER A 25 25.23 5.76 -20.91
C SER A 25 24.84 5.49 -19.46
N GLU A 26 24.36 6.55 -18.79
CA GLU A 26 23.65 6.53 -17.51
C GLU A 26 22.58 5.41 -17.43
N HIS A 27 22.06 4.98 -18.58
CA HIS A 27 21.03 3.95 -18.73
C HIS A 27 21.55 2.51 -18.64
N ASP A 28 22.81 2.26 -19.05
CA ASP A 28 23.43 0.93 -19.03
C ASP A 28 24.24 0.67 -17.75
N HIS A 29 24.38 1.70 -16.90
CA HIS A 29 25.13 1.66 -15.64
C HIS A 29 26.56 1.14 -15.82
N LYS A 30 27.17 1.42 -16.97
CA LYS A 30 28.56 1.07 -17.30
C LYS A 30 29.28 2.36 -17.70
N TYR A 31 30.43 2.58 -17.11
CA TYR A 31 31.26 3.77 -17.31
C TYR A 31 32.63 3.36 -17.87
N GLN A 32 33.17 4.17 -18.77
CA GLN A 32 34.56 4.13 -19.21
C GLN A 32 35.41 5.10 -18.39
N LEU A 33 36.73 4.94 -18.47
CA LEU A 33 37.68 5.80 -17.77
C LEU A 33 37.49 7.27 -18.22
N ASN A 34 37.42 8.18 -17.24
CA ASN A 34 37.16 9.60 -17.39
C ASN A 34 35.77 10.00 -17.89
N ASP A 35 34.81 9.05 -17.97
CA ASP A 35 33.42 9.41 -18.30
C ASP A 35 32.83 10.33 -17.23
N PRO A 36 32.07 11.37 -17.63
CA PRO A 36 31.38 12.23 -16.68
C PRO A 36 30.29 11.43 -15.94
N VAL A 37 30.26 11.55 -14.63
CA VAL A 37 29.25 10.95 -13.77
C VAL A 37 28.40 12.06 -13.18
N THR A 38 27.15 12.13 -13.62
CA THR A 38 26.19 13.14 -13.15
C THR A 38 25.73 12.81 -11.74
N LEU A 39 25.84 13.79 -10.84
CA LEU A 39 25.28 13.75 -9.50
C LEU A 39 23.98 14.57 -9.50
N TRP A 40 22.86 13.92 -9.23
CA TRP A 40 21.55 14.57 -9.15
C TRP A 40 21.24 14.96 -7.70
N VAL A 41 20.69 16.14 -7.47
CA VAL A 41 20.06 16.51 -6.20
C VAL A 41 18.55 16.31 -6.30
N ASN A 42 17.90 15.93 -5.20
CA ASN A 42 16.46 15.70 -5.18
C ASN A 42 15.76 16.64 -4.19
N LYS A 43 15.77 16.27 -2.91
CA LYS A 43 14.94 16.94 -1.90
C LYS A 43 15.66 17.15 -0.58
N VAL A 44 15.15 18.12 0.18
CA VAL A 44 15.50 18.42 1.57
C VAL A 44 14.24 18.39 2.43
N GLY A 45 14.37 18.08 3.71
CA GLY A 45 13.25 18.12 4.64
C GLY A 45 13.67 17.87 6.09
N PRO A 46 12.79 18.07 7.07
CA PRO A 46 13.08 17.79 8.48
C PRO A 46 13.19 16.27 8.70
N TYR A 47 14.21 15.81 9.43
CA TYR A 47 14.42 14.36 9.64
C TYR A 47 13.22 13.68 10.31
N ASN A 48 12.61 14.34 11.31
CA ASN A 48 11.46 13.81 12.04
C ASN A 48 10.14 13.88 11.24
N ASN A 49 10.10 14.59 10.11
CA ASN A 49 8.91 14.81 9.29
C ASN A 49 9.15 14.36 7.83
N PRO A 50 9.11 13.05 7.54
CA PRO A 50 9.52 12.51 6.25
C PRO A 50 8.65 12.90 5.05
N GLN A 51 7.39 13.31 5.27
CA GLN A 51 6.50 13.71 4.17
C GLN A 51 6.71 15.19 3.79
N GLU A 52 7.23 15.98 4.71
CA GLU A 52 7.52 17.40 4.50
C GLU A 52 8.83 17.55 3.71
N THR A 53 8.71 17.54 2.39
CA THR A 53 9.87 17.58 1.49
C THR A 53 9.79 18.78 0.55
N TYR A 54 10.94 19.41 0.33
CA TYR A 54 11.13 20.59 -0.51
C TYR A 54 12.29 20.33 -1.48
N ASN A 55 12.37 21.13 -2.55
CA ASN A 55 13.46 21.05 -3.50
C ASN A 55 14.81 21.32 -2.80
N TYR A 56 15.88 20.62 -3.19
CA TYR A 56 17.21 20.85 -2.61
C TYR A 56 17.63 22.33 -2.58
N TYR A 57 17.29 23.08 -3.62
CA TYR A 57 17.61 24.51 -3.76
C TYR A 57 16.63 25.45 -3.04
N SER A 58 15.66 24.93 -2.27
CA SER A 58 14.85 25.76 -1.37
C SER A 58 15.69 26.32 -0.22
N LEU A 59 16.77 25.63 0.14
CA LEU A 59 17.81 26.15 1.02
C LEU A 59 18.85 26.90 0.17
N PRO A 60 19.49 27.95 0.72
CA PRO A 60 20.40 28.82 -0.04
C PRO A 60 21.78 28.17 -0.22
N PHE A 61 21.80 26.96 -0.76
CA PHE A 61 23.00 26.25 -1.19
C PHE A 61 23.48 26.76 -2.57
N CYS A 62 24.70 26.36 -2.93
CA CYS A 62 25.30 26.69 -4.22
C CYS A 62 24.42 26.29 -5.40
N HIS A 63 24.03 27.26 -6.22
CA HIS A 63 23.36 27.04 -7.50
C HIS A 63 24.18 27.72 -8.61
N GLN A 64 24.94 26.93 -9.36
CA GLN A 64 25.95 27.42 -10.31
C GLN A 64 25.34 28.00 -11.60
N SER A 65 24.15 27.55 -12.02
CA SER A 65 23.45 28.04 -13.22
C SER A 65 21.93 27.94 -13.05
N SER A 66 21.18 28.96 -13.50
CA SER A 66 19.69 28.94 -13.43
C SER A 66 19.03 27.95 -14.40
N ASN A 67 19.79 27.34 -15.31
CA ASN A 67 19.30 26.43 -16.35
C ASN A 67 19.82 25.00 -16.12
N ALA A 68 19.81 24.53 -14.87
CA ALA A 68 20.15 23.15 -14.57
C ALA A 68 19.18 22.18 -15.28
N ALA A 69 19.69 21.06 -15.79
CA ALA A 69 18.83 20.06 -16.42
C ALA A 69 17.92 19.42 -15.36
N HIS A 70 16.62 19.38 -15.63
CA HIS A 70 15.65 18.66 -14.81
C HIS A 70 15.38 17.28 -15.42
N LYS A 71 15.39 16.24 -14.58
CA LYS A 71 15.04 14.88 -14.96
C LYS A 71 13.77 14.46 -14.23
N TRP A 72 12.69 14.35 -14.98
CA TRP A 72 11.40 13.87 -14.49
C TRP A 72 11.34 12.35 -14.57
N GLY A 73 10.98 11.73 -13.45
CA GLY A 73 10.83 10.29 -13.34
C GLY A 73 9.55 9.73 -13.97
N GLY A 74 9.38 8.41 -13.90
CA GLY A 74 8.12 7.75 -14.23
C GLY A 74 6.98 8.12 -13.26
N LEU A 75 5.74 7.70 -13.58
CA LEU A 75 4.53 8.05 -12.82
C LEU A 75 4.69 7.85 -11.29
N GLY A 76 5.30 6.74 -10.86
CA GLY A 76 5.50 6.45 -9.44
C GLY A 76 6.61 7.28 -8.78
N GLU A 77 7.58 7.78 -9.54
CA GLU A 77 8.60 8.69 -9.01
C GLU A 77 8.01 10.09 -8.80
N VAL A 78 7.17 10.55 -9.73
CA VAL A 78 6.47 11.84 -9.60
C VAL A 78 5.48 11.83 -8.45
N LEU A 79 4.71 10.74 -8.29
CA LEU A 79 3.82 10.57 -7.13
C LEU A 79 4.59 10.45 -5.79
N GLY A 80 5.87 10.09 -5.83
CA GLY A 80 6.77 10.09 -4.68
C GLY A 80 7.41 11.44 -4.36
N GLY A 81 7.07 12.51 -5.11
CA GLY A 81 7.61 13.86 -4.92
C GLY A 81 9.08 13.97 -5.28
N ASN A 82 9.54 13.23 -6.29
CA ASN A 82 10.92 13.33 -6.75
C ASN A 82 11.07 14.31 -7.92
N GLU A 83 12.02 15.21 -7.79
CA GLU A 83 12.44 16.17 -8.81
C GLU A 83 13.97 16.17 -8.85
N LEU A 84 14.55 15.50 -9.85
CA LEU A 84 16.00 15.41 -9.97
C LEU A 84 16.54 16.61 -10.74
N ILE A 85 17.47 17.33 -10.12
CA ILE A 85 18.17 18.46 -10.73
C ILE A 85 19.67 18.15 -10.76
N ASP A 86 20.33 18.46 -11.87
CA ASP A 86 21.78 18.28 -11.97
C ASP A 86 22.51 19.18 -10.97
N SER A 87 23.36 18.59 -10.12
CA SER A 87 24.18 19.31 -9.15
C SER A 87 25.27 20.17 -9.79
N GLN A 88 25.64 19.91 -11.05
CA GLN A 88 26.73 20.54 -11.80
C GLN A 88 28.12 20.33 -11.17
N ILE A 89 28.26 19.37 -10.25
CA ILE A 89 29.55 18.98 -9.68
C ILE A 89 30.27 18.07 -10.68
N ASP A 90 31.41 18.51 -11.21
CA ASP A 90 32.22 17.71 -12.15
C ASP A 90 32.86 16.53 -11.40
N ILE A 91 32.39 15.33 -11.74
CA ILE A 91 32.89 14.06 -11.22
C ILE A 91 33.16 13.15 -12.42
N LYS A 92 34.39 12.66 -12.53
CA LYS A 92 34.81 11.77 -13.62
C LYS A 92 35.09 10.38 -13.09
N PHE A 93 34.60 9.36 -13.80
CA PHE A 93 34.78 7.97 -13.44
C PHE A 93 36.26 7.60 -13.51
N GLN A 94 36.86 7.21 -12.39
CA GLN A 94 38.28 6.85 -12.32
C GLN A 94 39.20 7.89 -12.99
N SER A 95 39.09 9.16 -12.57
CA SER A 95 40.02 10.20 -13.02
C SER A 95 41.43 9.90 -12.53
N ILE A 96 42.20 9.16 -13.31
CA ILE A 96 43.62 8.93 -13.07
C ILE A 96 44.34 10.22 -13.48
N GLY A 97 44.69 11.03 -12.48
CA GLY A 97 45.76 12.00 -12.62
C GLY A 97 47.00 11.31 -13.15
N LYS A 98 47.67 11.95 -14.10
CA LYS A 98 48.78 11.39 -14.88
C LYS A 98 50.04 11.22 -13.99
N LEU A 99 50.03 10.32 -13.01
CA LEU A 99 51.25 9.86 -12.34
C LEU A 99 51.12 8.39 -11.92
N TRP A 100 51.80 7.56 -12.69
CA TRP A 100 51.86 6.12 -12.57
C TRP A 100 52.77 5.76 -11.39
N LEU A 101 52.22 5.64 -10.16
CA LEU A 101 52.82 4.90 -9.04
C LEU A 101 51.80 4.79 -7.88
N CYS A 102 51.12 3.64 -7.82
CA CYS A 102 50.57 3.03 -6.60
C CYS A 102 50.04 3.95 -5.48
N SER A 103 49.07 4.81 -5.78
CA SER A 103 48.07 5.30 -4.82
C SER A 103 46.98 5.98 -5.62
N ALA A 104 45.71 5.61 -5.42
CA ALA A 104 44.60 6.32 -6.06
C ALA A 104 44.66 7.79 -5.62
N GLU A 105 45.10 8.68 -6.52
CA GLU A 105 45.14 10.13 -6.28
C GLU A 105 43.69 10.58 -6.05
N ASN A 106 43.36 10.83 -4.78
CA ASN A 106 42.08 11.41 -4.40
C ASN A 106 42.03 12.81 -5.03
N VAL A 107 40.86 13.22 -5.54
CA VAL A 107 40.71 14.61 -5.99
C VAL A 107 40.83 15.51 -4.75
N ASP A 108 41.96 16.20 -4.63
CA ASP A 108 42.26 17.10 -3.53
C ASP A 108 41.30 18.30 -3.57
N LYS A 109 40.37 18.32 -2.61
CA LYS A 109 39.38 19.38 -2.29
C LYS A 109 39.13 20.43 -3.40
N ASN A 110 38.11 20.19 -4.22
CA ASN A 110 37.61 21.18 -5.19
C ASN A 110 36.60 22.13 -4.54
N SER A 111 36.53 23.38 -5.02
CA SER A 111 35.50 24.35 -4.63
C SER A 111 34.21 24.17 -5.44
N ILE A 112 33.06 24.13 -4.76
CA ILE A 112 31.73 24.15 -5.38
C ILE A 112 31.33 25.60 -5.68
N CYS A 113 31.26 26.43 -4.64
CA CYS A 113 30.96 27.86 -4.70
C CYS A 113 31.26 28.53 -3.37
N ASP A 114 31.22 29.87 -3.37
CA ASP A 114 31.27 30.69 -2.16
C ASP A 114 29.90 31.26 -1.85
N ILE A 115 29.45 31.11 -0.60
CA ILE A 115 28.16 31.61 -0.13
C ILE A 115 28.40 32.78 0.82
N GLU A 116 27.92 33.96 0.44
CA GLU A 116 27.86 35.11 1.33
C GLU A 116 26.63 35.01 2.24
N LEU A 117 26.85 35.08 3.56
CA LEU A 117 25.81 34.92 4.57
C LEU A 117 25.09 36.23 4.89
N ASP A 118 23.94 36.43 4.24
CA ASP A 118 22.98 37.47 4.59
C ASP A 118 22.12 37.08 5.79
N GLU A 119 21.49 38.05 6.47
CA GLU A 119 20.62 37.80 7.62
C GLU A 119 19.50 36.80 7.30
N ALA A 120 18.89 36.89 6.11
CA ALA A 120 17.86 35.98 5.65
C ALA A 120 18.38 34.53 5.46
N LYS A 121 19.57 34.36 4.86
CA LYS A 121 20.19 33.04 4.64
C LYS A 121 20.61 32.41 5.95
N VAL A 122 21.18 33.20 6.86
CA VAL A 122 21.54 32.75 8.21
C VAL A 122 20.31 32.26 8.96
N LYS A 123 19.19 33.00 8.88
CA LYS A 123 17.93 32.57 9.48
C LYS A 123 17.44 31.24 8.91
N GLN A 124 17.38 31.10 7.58
CA GLN A 124 16.98 29.85 6.92
C GLN A 124 17.86 28.65 7.34
N PHE A 125 19.18 28.83 7.38
CA PHE A 125 20.08 27.77 7.83
C PHE A 125 19.93 27.44 9.31
N LYS A 126 19.71 28.45 10.17
CA LYS A 126 19.44 28.22 11.61
C LYS A 126 18.16 27.40 11.81
N ASP A 127 17.07 27.80 11.15
CA ASP A 127 15.79 27.12 11.21
C ASP A 127 15.91 25.65 10.73
N ALA A 128 16.68 25.42 9.66
CA ALA A 128 16.95 24.09 9.12
C ALA A 128 17.82 23.22 10.05
N VAL A 129 18.83 23.81 10.71
CA VAL A 129 19.69 23.12 11.69
C VAL A 129 18.89 22.75 12.95
N GLU A 130 18.06 23.65 13.47
CA GLU A 130 17.19 23.37 14.63
C GLU A 130 16.22 22.22 14.35
N SER A 131 15.68 22.18 13.14
CA SER A 131 14.75 21.15 12.69
C SER A 131 15.43 19.87 12.21
N SER A 132 16.77 19.78 12.30
CA SER A 132 17.57 18.63 11.85
C SER A 132 17.25 18.23 10.41
N TYR A 133 17.41 19.14 9.46
CA TYR A 133 17.15 18.86 8.05
C TYR A 133 18.11 17.81 7.48
N TRP A 134 17.57 16.90 6.67
CA TRP A 134 18.32 15.97 5.82
C TRP A 134 18.18 16.38 4.35
N PHE A 135 19.04 15.85 3.51
CA PHE A 135 19.02 16.09 2.06
C PHE A 135 19.40 14.84 1.30
N GLU A 136 18.88 14.71 0.07
CA GLU A 136 19.01 13.52 -0.76
C GLU A 136 19.79 13.79 -2.05
N PHE A 137 20.90 13.07 -2.23
CA PHE A 137 21.76 13.12 -3.41
C PHE A 137 21.68 11.76 -4.14
N PHE A 138 21.64 11.80 -5.46
CA PHE A 138 21.47 10.64 -6.33
C PHE A 138 22.65 10.51 -7.30
N MET A 139 23.44 9.46 -7.11
CA MET A 139 24.52 9.04 -8.04
C MET A 139 24.52 7.51 -8.21
N GLY A 140 23.43 6.87 -7.78
CA GLY A 140 23.38 5.58 -7.07
C GLY A 140 22.72 5.83 -5.71
N PHE A 141 21.97 4.88 -5.15
CA PHE A 141 21.33 5.08 -3.83
C PHE A 141 22.41 5.42 -2.80
N VAL A 142 22.16 6.46 -1.99
CA VAL A 142 23.08 6.97 -0.96
C VAL A 142 22.46 6.66 0.40
N GLY A 143 23.26 6.08 1.29
CA GLY A 143 22.82 5.62 2.62
C GLY A 143 22.62 6.72 3.66
N GLU A 144 22.05 6.30 4.79
CA GLU A 144 21.59 7.10 5.91
C GLU A 144 22.69 7.87 6.66
N LEU A 145 22.28 9.04 7.17
CA LEU A 145 23.02 9.88 8.10
C LEU A 145 22.99 9.26 9.50
N HIS A 146 24.15 8.97 10.08
CA HIS A 146 24.25 8.70 11.52
C HIS A 146 24.17 10.02 12.30
N PRO A 147 23.19 10.20 13.21
CA PRO A 147 23.16 11.36 14.08
C PRO A 147 24.21 11.16 15.18
N ASP A 148 25.33 11.88 15.08
CA ASP A 148 26.29 11.95 16.17
C ASP A 148 25.65 12.67 17.37
N LYS A 149 25.43 11.89 18.43
CA LYS A 149 25.13 12.39 19.77
C LYS A 149 26.45 12.86 20.39
N ASN A 150 26.64 14.18 20.46
CA ASN A 150 27.18 14.91 21.61
C ASN A 150 27.72 16.26 21.17
N SER A 151 27.01 17.34 21.50
CA SER A 151 27.58 18.68 21.58
C SER A 151 26.63 19.59 22.35
N ASP A 152 26.87 19.68 23.66
CA ASP A 152 26.17 20.53 24.63
C ASP A 152 26.52 22.04 24.50
N ASN A 153 26.85 22.53 23.30
CA ASN A 153 27.08 23.96 23.09
C ASN A 153 26.33 24.48 21.87
N LYS A 154 25.26 25.25 22.14
CA LYS A 154 24.38 25.93 21.18
C LYS A 154 25.14 26.97 20.32
N LYS A 155 25.94 26.51 19.37
CA LYS A 155 26.40 27.31 18.23
C LYS A 155 25.85 26.65 16.97
N HIS A 156 25.01 27.36 16.22
CA HIS A 156 24.54 26.89 14.93
C HIS A 156 25.73 26.85 13.96
N VAL A 157 26.08 25.65 13.54
CA VAL A 157 27.22 25.38 12.67
C VAL A 157 26.75 24.67 11.41
N LEU A 158 27.42 24.93 10.29
CA LEU A 158 27.13 24.33 8.99
C LEU A 158 28.38 23.58 8.49
N TYR A 159 28.16 22.40 7.92
CA TYR A 159 29.23 21.65 7.26
C TYR A 159 29.54 22.28 5.90
N THR A 160 30.82 22.58 5.68
CA THR A 160 31.29 23.25 4.44
C THR A 160 32.03 22.33 3.48
N HIS A 161 32.43 21.14 3.93
CA HIS A 161 33.11 20.15 3.09
C HIS A 161 32.25 18.88 2.91
N LYS A 162 32.07 18.45 1.66
CA LYS A 162 31.39 17.20 1.29
C LYS A 162 32.41 16.17 0.81
N ASN A 163 32.51 15.03 1.48
CA ASN A 163 33.40 13.94 1.12
C ASN A 163 32.59 12.79 0.51
N ILE A 164 32.75 12.57 -0.79
CA ILE A 164 31.99 11.60 -1.59
C ILE A 164 32.86 10.37 -1.79
N LEU A 165 32.45 9.25 -1.20
CA LEU A 165 33.11 7.96 -1.33
C LEU A 165 32.34 7.09 -2.32
N VAL A 166 32.91 6.88 -3.50
CA VAL A 166 32.33 6.06 -4.56
C VAL A 166 32.96 4.67 -4.56
N LYS A 167 32.14 3.66 -4.26
CA LYS A 167 32.50 2.25 -4.36
C LYS A 167 32.13 1.71 -5.73
N TYR A 168 33.09 1.14 -6.44
CA TYR A 168 32.90 0.60 -7.79
C TYR A 168 33.32 -0.87 -7.89
N ASN A 169 32.82 -1.55 -8.90
CA ASN A 169 33.25 -2.89 -9.30
C ASN A 169 33.38 -2.91 -10.82
N LYS A 170 34.60 -3.10 -11.33
CA LYS A 170 34.92 -2.99 -12.76
C LYS A 170 34.46 -1.63 -13.32
N ASN A 171 33.51 -1.65 -14.25
CA ASN A 171 33.00 -0.48 -14.95
C ASN A 171 31.67 0.03 -14.36
N GLN A 172 31.27 -0.43 -13.18
CA GLN A 172 29.97 -0.12 -12.59
C GLN A 172 30.11 0.51 -11.21
N ILE A 173 29.33 1.56 -10.96
CA ILE A 173 29.21 2.17 -9.64
C ILE A 173 28.24 1.30 -8.82
N ILE A 174 28.67 0.90 -7.62
CA ILE A 174 27.91 -0.01 -6.77
C ILE A 174 27.24 0.74 -5.62
N HIS A 175 27.99 1.60 -4.93
CA HIS A 175 27.51 2.29 -3.75
C HIS A 175 28.21 3.64 -3.62
N VAL A 176 27.46 4.66 -3.19
CA VAL A 176 28.02 6.00 -2.92
C VAL A 176 27.70 6.35 -1.48
N ASN A 177 28.73 6.72 -0.73
CA ASN A 177 28.57 7.25 0.62
C ASN A 177 28.94 8.72 0.63
N LEU A 178 28.17 9.53 1.35
CA LEU A 178 28.43 10.96 1.51
C LEU A 178 28.66 11.25 2.98
N THR A 179 29.85 11.74 3.32
CA THR A 179 30.15 12.27 4.65
C THR A 179 30.35 13.77 4.58
N GLN A 180 29.99 14.46 5.67
CA GLN A 180 30.15 15.91 5.79
C GLN A 180 31.23 16.23 6.82
N GLU A 181 32.09 17.18 6.50
CA GLU A 181 33.24 17.57 7.32
C GLU A 181 33.34 19.11 7.37
N SER A 182 34.24 19.62 8.22
CA SER A 182 34.56 21.07 8.34
C SER A 182 33.36 21.93 8.75
N LEU A 183 33.05 21.90 10.06
CA LEU A 183 32.04 22.75 10.69
C LEU A 183 32.51 24.21 10.75
N LYS A 184 31.67 25.12 10.26
CA LYS A 184 31.86 26.56 10.40
C LYS A 184 30.64 27.22 11.06
N PRO A 185 30.82 28.24 11.91
CA PRO A 185 29.70 28.96 12.55
C PRO A 185 28.92 29.79 11.54
N LEU A 186 27.61 29.93 11.77
CA LEU A 186 26.71 30.77 10.95
C LEU A 186 26.66 32.20 11.52
N GLU A 187 27.53 33.08 11.00
CA GLU A 187 27.61 34.49 11.37
C GLU A 187 27.33 35.39 10.16
N VAL A 188 26.55 36.46 10.36
CA VAL A 188 26.17 37.40 9.30
C VAL A 188 27.42 38.11 8.77
N GLY A 189 27.57 38.19 7.44
CA GLY A 189 28.70 38.83 6.79
C GLY A 189 29.95 37.96 6.62
N THR A 190 29.90 36.67 7.01
CA THR A 190 30.99 35.72 6.75
C THR A 190 30.77 34.98 5.43
N THR A 191 31.86 34.67 4.72
CA THR A 191 31.83 33.92 3.46
C THR A 191 32.13 32.44 3.72
N LEU A 192 31.22 31.56 3.30
CA LEU A 192 31.39 30.12 3.40
C LEU A 192 31.85 29.53 2.07
N HIS A 193 33.12 29.10 2.03
CA HIS A 193 33.67 28.33 0.93
C HIS A 193 33.17 26.88 0.97
N MET A 194 32.24 26.52 0.08
CA MET A 194 31.72 25.16 -0.05
C MET A 194 32.65 24.34 -0.92
N THR A 195 33.11 23.19 -0.42
CA THR A 195 34.10 22.34 -1.10
C THR A 195 33.65 20.88 -1.13
N TYR A 196 34.14 20.11 -2.09
CA TYR A 196 33.92 18.68 -2.18
C TYR A 196 35.21 17.91 -2.46
N SER A 197 35.25 16.65 -2.05
CA SER A 197 36.29 15.69 -2.42
C SER A 197 35.64 14.39 -2.87
N VAL A 198 36.27 13.69 -3.82
CA VAL A 198 35.78 12.41 -4.33
C VAL A 198 36.87 11.36 -4.16
N LYS A 199 36.52 10.25 -3.49
CA LYS A 199 37.39 9.10 -3.27
C LYS A 199 36.79 7.87 -3.91
N TRP A 200 37.59 7.16 -4.70
CA TRP A 200 37.17 5.94 -5.39
C TRP A 200 37.73 4.71 -4.68
N MET A 201 36.88 3.73 -4.36
CA MET A 201 37.29 2.46 -3.76
C MET A 201 36.73 1.26 -4.52
N GLU A 202 37.57 0.27 -4.78
CA GLU A 202 37.15 -0.98 -5.42
C GLU A 202 36.41 -1.89 -4.43
N THR A 203 35.41 -2.62 -4.93
CA THR A 203 34.61 -3.56 -4.14
C THR A 203 34.31 -4.86 -4.91
N ASN A 204 34.19 -5.96 -4.16
CA ASN A 204 33.86 -7.28 -4.70
C ASN A 204 32.34 -7.51 -4.86
N VAL A 205 31.50 -6.52 -4.51
CA VAL A 205 30.04 -6.65 -4.57
C VAL A 205 29.57 -6.50 -6.01
N THR A 206 28.75 -7.44 -6.49
CA THR A 206 28.20 -7.39 -7.85
C THR A 206 27.07 -6.37 -7.96
N PHE A 207 26.89 -5.79 -9.15
CA PHE A 207 25.86 -4.77 -9.39
C PHE A 207 24.43 -5.24 -9.05
N ALA A 208 24.12 -6.52 -9.25
CA ALA A 208 22.81 -7.09 -8.91
C ALA A 208 22.53 -7.09 -7.39
N ARG A 209 23.56 -7.22 -6.55
CA ARG A 209 23.43 -7.29 -5.08
C ARG A 209 23.62 -5.94 -4.37
N ARG A 210 23.77 -4.84 -5.12
CA ARG A 210 24.08 -3.51 -4.57
C ARG A 210 23.10 -3.03 -3.50
N PHE A 211 21.82 -3.38 -3.64
CA PHE A 211 20.76 -2.96 -2.72
C PHE A 211 20.74 -3.72 -1.39
N ASN A 212 21.47 -4.82 -1.27
CA ASN A 212 21.47 -5.63 -0.04
C ASN A 212 22.00 -4.85 1.17
N VAL A 213 22.79 -3.79 0.96
CA VAL A 213 23.29 -2.92 2.04
C VAL A 213 22.16 -2.16 2.74
N TYR A 214 21.06 -1.87 2.03
CA TYR A 214 19.90 -1.15 2.57
C TYR A 214 18.84 -2.07 3.17
N LEU A 215 18.98 -3.37 2.95
CA LEU A 215 18.12 -4.37 3.57
C LEU A 215 18.67 -4.59 4.98
N ASP A 216 18.11 -3.88 5.96
CA ASP A 216 18.53 -3.94 7.38
C ASP A 216 18.14 -5.30 7.99
N TYR A 217 18.87 -6.36 7.61
CA TYR A 217 18.64 -7.75 8.05
C TYR A 217 18.55 -7.91 9.58
N PRO A 218 19.37 -7.23 10.40
CA PRO A 218 19.28 -7.32 11.86
C PRO A 218 18.01 -6.71 12.43
N PHE A 219 17.48 -5.64 11.85
CA PHE A 219 16.25 -5.01 12.38
C PHE A 219 15.01 -5.86 12.11
N PHE A 220 14.95 -6.51 10.95
CA PHE A 220 13.90 -7.49 10.61
C PHE A 220 14.28 -8.89 11.10
N GLU A 221 14.70 -9.00 12.36
CA GLU A 221 15.01 -10.25 13.04
C GLU A 221 13.93 -11.28 12.75
N HIS A 222 14.29 -12.35 12.01
CA HIS A 222 13.34 -13.38 11.60
C HIS A 222 12.56 -13.97 12.78
N GLN A 223 13.16 -13.98 13.98
CA GLN A 223 12.54 -14.51 15.20
C GLN A 223 11.24 -13.79 15.57
N ILE A 224 11.19 -12.47 15.42
CA ILE A 224 10.01 -11.68 15.80
C ILE A 224 8.85 -11.92 14.80
N HIS A 225 9.16 -12.06 13.51
CA HIS A 225 8.16 -12.42 12.49
C HIS A 225 7.64 -13.86 12.68
N TRP A 226 8.51 -14.82 13.01
CA TRP A 226 8.07 -16.19 13.32
C TRP A 226 7.21 -16.25 14.59
N PHE A 227 7.54 -15.46 15.61
CA PHE A 227 6.71 -15.32 16.81
C PHE A 227 5.32 -14.75 16.47
N SER A 228 5.27 -13.70 15.64
CA SER A 228 4.05 -13.11 15.13
C SER A 228 3.17 -14.14 14.42
N ILE A 229 3.76 -14.91 13.49
CA ILE A 229 3.04 -15.94 12.74
C ILE A 229 2.51 -17.03 13.65
N PHE A 230 3.31 -17.50 14.61
CA PHE A 230 2.86 -18.53 15.55
C PHE A 230 1.67 -18.04 16.37
N ASN A 231 1.73 -16.82 16.91
CA ASN A 231 0.64 -16.23 17.69
C ASN A 231 -0.64 -16.08 16.84
N SER A 232 -0.51 -15.59 15.61
CA SER A 232 -1.65 -15.43 14.69
C SER A 232 -2.21 -16.77 14.22
N PHE A 233 -1.36 -17.79 14.04
CA PHE A 233 -1.78 -19.14 13.69
C PHE A 233 -2.53 -19.84 14.83
N MET A 234 -2.10 -19.66 16.09
CA MET A 234 -2.84 -20.15 17.25
C MET A 234 -4.25 -19.55 17.33
N MET A 235 -4.40 -18.26 17.02
CA MET A 235 -5.72 -17.61 16.94
C MET A 235 -6.61 -18.21 15.85
N VAL A 236 -6.05 -18.58 14.70
CA VAL A 236 -6.80 -19.27 13.63
C VAL A 236 -7.29 -20.64 14.09
N ILE A 237 -6.43 -21.46 14.71
CA ILE A 237 -6.83 -22.78 15.24
C ILE A 237 -7.95 -22.62 16.28
N PHE A 238 -7.80 -21.66 17.20
CA PHE A 238 -8.82 -21.40 18.21
C PHE A 238 -10.17 -21.02 17.58
N LEU A 239 -10.17 -20.10 16.61
CA LEU A 239 -11.40 -19.64 15.94
C LEU A 239 -12.06 -20.72 15.08
N THR A 240 -11.27 -21.45 14.30
CA THR A 240 -11.78 -22.57 13.50
C THR A 240 -12.31 -23.69 14.40
N GLY A 241 -11.65 -23.96 15.53
CA GLY A 241 -12.15 -24.87 16.56
C GLY A 241 -13.48 -24.42 17.16
N LEU A 242 -13.61 -23.12 17.49
CA LEU A 242 -14.87 -22.55 17.99
C LEU A 242 -15.99 -22.67 16.95
N VAL A 243 -15.74 -22.29 15.69
CA VAL A 243 -16.71 -22.42 14.60
C VAL A 243 -17.12 -23.88 14.39
N SER A 244 -16.15 -24.80 14.38
CA SER A 244 -16.39 -26.24 14.26
C SER A 244 -17.23 -26.77 15.43
N MET A 245 -16.93 -26.35 16.67
CA MET A 245 -17.71 -26.73 17.85
C MET A 245 -19.15 -26.21 17.77
N ILE A 246 -19.35 -24.95 17.36
CA ILE A 246 -20.70 -24.39 17.15
C ILE A 246 -21.45 -25.23 16.12
N LEU A 247 -20.84 -25.47 14.95
CA LEU A 247 -21.46 -26.23 13.87
C LEU A 247 -21.78 -27.67 14.29
N MET A 248 -20.84 -28.37 14.92
CA MET A 248 -21.03 -29.74 15.42
C MET A 248 -22.08 -29.82 16.52
N ARG A 249 -22.12 -28.83 17.43
CA ARG A 249 -23.16 -28.76 18.48
C ARG A 249 -24.54 -28.56 17.87
N THR A 250 -24.67 -27.68 16.87
CA THR A 250 -25.93 -27.43 16.18
C THR A 250 -26.38 -28.67 15.40
N LEU A 251 -25.49 -29.27 14.60
CA LEU A 251 -25.80 -30.48 13.84
C LEU A 251 -26.19 -31.66 14.74
N ARG A 252 -25.48 -31.87 15.86
CA ARG A 252 -25.80 -32.95 16.81
C ARG A 252 -27.15 -32.72 17.48
N ASN A 253 -27.46 -31.48 17.87
CA ASN A 253 -28.76 -31.15 18.46
C ASN A 253 -29.90 -31.28 17.45
N ASP A 254 -29.69 -30.87 16.20
CA ASP A 254 -30.69 -31.00 15.15
C ASP A 254 -30.93 -32.48 14.78
N TYR A 255 -29.87 -33.27 14.58
CA TYR A 255 -29.99 -34.70 14.28
C TYR A 255 -30.70 -35.47 15.41
N ALA A 256 -30.37 -35.17 16.67
CA ALA A 256 -31.02 -35.80 17.82
C ALA A 256 -32.51 -35.43 17.95
N LYS A 257 -32.92 -34.25 17.46
CA LYS A 257 -34.33 -33.83 17.42
C LYS A 257 -35.09 -34.59 16.33
N TYR A 258 -34.57 -34.63 15.09
CA TYR A 258 -35.20 -35.37 13.99
C TYR A 258 -35.29 -36.88 14.25
N ALA A 259 -34.27 -37.48 14.85
CA ALA A 259 -34.29 -38.90 15.20
C ALA A 259 -35.34 -39.27 16.26
N ARG A 260 -35.89 -38.28 17.00
CA ARG A 260 -37.03 -38.52 17.92
C ARG A 260 -38.38 -38.24 17.27
N GLU A 261 -38.44 -37.35 16.29
CA GLU A 261 -39.69 -37.00 15.58
C GLU A 261 -40.14 -38.10 14.61
N ASP A 262 -39.23 -38.90 14.04
CA ASP A 262 -39.59 -40.06 13.19
C ASP A 262 -40.30 -41.21 13.95
N ASP A 263 -40.11 -41.32 15.27
CA ASP A 263 -40.74 -42.35 16.12
C ASP A 263 -42.15 -41.95 16.62
N ASP A 264 -42.52 -40.66 16.57
CA ASP A 264 -43.78 -40.11 17.12
C ASP A 264 -44.63 -39.42 16.01
N LEU A 265 -45.10 -40.19 15.03
CA LEU A 265 -45.90 -39.73 13.87
C LEU A 265 -47.24 -39.03 14.24
N GLU A 266 -47.67 -39.09 15.51
CA GLU A 266 -48.87 -38.43 16.05
C GLU A 266 -48.63 -37.01 16.63
N SER A 267 -47.38 -36.54 16.73
CA SER A 267 -47.06 -35.22 17.33
C SER A 267 -47.01 -34.05 16.33
N LEU A 268 -47.20 -34.33 15.04
CA LEU A 268 -47.03 -33.42 13.90
C LEU A 268 -47.91 -32.15 13.94
N GLU A 269 -48.98 -32.12 14.74
CA GLU A 269 -49.83 -30.93 14.93
C GLU A 269 -49.42 -30.02 16.11
N ARG A 270 -48.57 -30.46 17.05
CA ARG A 270 -48.16 -29.65 18.22
C ARG A 270 -46.84 -28.88 18.05
N ASP A 271 -45.96 -29.32 17.15
CA ASP A 271 -44.58 -28.77 17.08
C ASP A 271 -44.37 -27.64 16.04
N VAL A 272 -45.40 -27.27 15.29
CA VAL A 272 -45.39 -26.02 14.48
C VAL A 272 -45.24 -24.77 15.37
N SER A 273 -45.50 -24.90 16.67
CA SER A 273 -45.41 -23.81 17.65
C SER A 273 -44.02 -23.62 18.30
N GLU A 274 -43.03 -24.50 18.08
CA GLU A 274 -41.73 -24.45 18.77
C GLU A 274 -40.49 -24.32 17.85
N GLU A 275 -40.65 -23.90 16.60
CA GLU A 275 -39.50 -23.37 15.85
C GLU A 275 -39.07 -22.04 16.49
N SER A 276 -37.96 -22.01 17.24
CA SER A 276 -37.35 -20.79 17.78
C SER A 276 -35.95 -20.57 17.19
N GLY A 277 -35.54 -19.31 17.02
CA GLY A 277 -34.20 -18.94 16.56
C GLY A 277 -34.04 -18.91 15.03
N TRP A 278 -32.89 -19.37 14.52
CA TRP A 278 -32.52 -19.19 13.11
C TRP A 278 -33.46 -19.88 12.11
N LYS A 279 -34.12 -20.97 12.52
CA LYS A 279 -35.06 -21.75 11.68
C LYS A 279 -36.30 -20.94 11.28
N LEU A 280 -36.79 -20.06 12.16
CA LEU A 280 -37.89 -19.15 11.83
C LEU A 280 -37.53 -18.19 10.70
N VAL A 281 -36.25 -17.87 10.53
CA VAL A 281 -35.81 -16.79 9.66
C VAL A 281 -35.48 -17.28 8.24
N HIS A 282 -35.51 -18.60 7.98
CA HIS A 282 -35.09 -19.20 6.70
C HIS A 282 -35.73 -18.54 5.46
N GLY A 283 -37.01 -18.14 5.54
CA GLY A 283 -37.74 -17.49 4.46
C GLY A 283 -37.49 -15.98 4.31
N ASP A 284 -36.81 -15.36 5.28
CA ASP A 284 -36.51 -13.92 5.31
C ASP A 284 -35.02 -13.61 5.07
N VAL A 285 -34.13 -14.59 5.29
CA VAL A 285 -32.66 -14.50 5.09
C VAL A 285 -32.26 -14.11 3.66
N PHE A 286 -33.00 -14.58 2.66
CA PHE A 286 -32.71 -14.35 1.23
C PHE A 286 -33.33 -13.07 0.67
N ARG A 287 -33.91 -12.23 1.53
CA ARG A 287 -34.45 -10.92 1.12
C ARG A 287 -33.30 -9.99 0.68
N PRO A 288 -33.49 -9.19 -0.39
CA PRO A 288 -32.49 -8.21 -0.79
C PRO A 288 -32.20 -7.22 0.36
N PRO A 289 -30.93 -6.90 0.62
CA PRO A 289 -30.53 -5.97 1.66
C PRO A 289 -30.98 -4.55 1.35
N ARG A 290 -31.12 -3.73 2.41
CA ARG A 290 -31.30 -2.28 2.26
C ARG A 290 -30.11 -1.71 1.49
N ASN A 291 -30.37 -0.80 0.54
CA ASN A 291 -29.33 -0.22 -0.33
C ASN A 291 -28.45 -1.26 -1.05
N LEU A 292 -29.10 -2.22 -1.74
CA LEU A 292 -28.42 -3.27 -2.52
C LEU A 292 -27.34 -2.72 -3.47
N VAL A 293 -27.55 -1.56 -4.08
CA VAL A 293 -26.57 -0.90 -4.97
C VAL A 293 -25.25 -0.66 -4.24
N LEU A 294 -25.30 -0.04 -3.06
CA LEU A 294 -24.10 0.28 -2.27
C LEU A 294 -23.40 -0.99 -1.80
N LEU A 295 -24.13 -1.96 -1.26
CA LEU A 295 -23.52 -3.20 -0.78
C LEU A 295 -22.85 -3.96 -1.93
N SER A 296 -23.49 -4.06 -3.10
CA SER A 296 -22.90 -4.71 -4.28
C SER A 296 -21.64 -3.99 -4.75
N ALA A 297 -21.61 -2.65 -4.72
CA ALA A 297 -20.45 -1.86 -5.10
C ALA A 297 -19.29 -2.09 -4.12
N VAL A 298 -19.55 -2.00 -2.81
CA VAL A 298 -18.50 -2.15 -1.79
C VAL A 298 -17.92 -3.57 -1.77
N VAL A 299 -18.76 -4.60 -1.91
CA VAL A 299 -18.30 -6.01 -2.01
C VAL A 299 -17.50 -6.24 -3.29
N GLY A 300 -17.91 -5.66 -4.43
CA GLY A 300 -17.13 -5.71 -5.67
C GLY A 300 -15.77 -5.02 -5.54
N THR A 301 -15.74 -3.80 -4.99
CA THR A 301 -14.49 -3.09 -4.74
C THR A 301 -13.58 -3.81 -3.75
N GLY A 302 -14.16 -4.49 -2.75
CA GLY A 302 -13.40 -5.35 -1.86
C GLY A 302 -12.70 -6.44 -2.66
N ALA A 303 -13.44 -7.29 -3.38
CA ALA A 303 -12.86 -8.40 -4.13
C ALA A 303 -11.75 -7.96 -5.10
N GLN A 304 -11.88 -6.77 -5.67
CA GLN A 304 -10.81 -6.12 -6.45
C GLN A 304 -9.58 -5.80 -5.61
N LEU A 305 -9.74 -5.20 -4.42
CA LEU A 305 -8.66 -4.89 -3.48
C LEU A 305 -7.97 -6.14 -2.94
N ALA A 306 -8.71 -7.21 -2.60
CA ALA A 306 -8.08 -8.46 -2.17
C ALA A 306 -7.21 -9.08 -3.28
N LEU A 307 -7.74 -9.14 -4.51
CA LEU A 307 -6.95 -9.63 -5.64
C LEU A 307 -5.76 -8.71 -5.95
N LEU A 308 -5.94 -7.39 -5.86
CA LEU A 308 -4.88 -6.41 -6.06
C LEU A 308 -3.73 -6.63 -5.07
N VAL A 309 -4.03 -6.74 -3.78
CA VAL A 309 -3.02 -6.96 -2.74
C VAL A 309 -2.31 -8.29 -2.98
N LEU A 310 -3.04 -9.35 -3.30
CA LEU A 310 -2.45 -10.65 -3.65
C LEU A 310 -1.50 -10.55 -4.85
N LEU A 311 -1.93 -9.92 -5.95
CA LEU A 311 -1.12 -9.77 -7.16
C LEU A 311 0.13 -8.92 -6.91
N VAL A 312 0.00 -7.81 -6.19
CA VAL A 312 1.14 -6.93 -5.86
C VAL A 312 2.15 -7.67 -4.99
N ILE A 313 1.70 -8.45 -4.00
CA ILE A 313 2.60 -9.26 -3.17
C ILE A 313 3.30 -10.34 -4.02
N LEU A 314 2.59 -11.04 -4.90
CA LEU A 314 3.20 -12.04 -5.78
C LEU A 314 4.22 -11.42 -6.75
N VAL A 315 3.90 -10.27 -7.35
CA VAL A 315 4.83 -9.55 -8.23
C VAL A 315 6.00 -8.97 -7.44
N ALA A 316 5.84 -8.61 -6.16
CA ALA A 316 6.93 -8.20 -5.28
C ALA A 316 7.84 -9.36 -4.83
N ILE A 317 7.33 -10.59 -4.76
CA ILE A 317 8.13 -11.80 -4.47
C ILE A 317 8.92 -12.24 -5.70
N VAL A 318 8.26 -12.27 -6.87
CA VAL A 318 8.89 -12.71 -8.13
C VAL A 318 9.78 -11.63 -8.72
N GLY A 319 9.32 -10.39 -8.68
CA GLY A 319 10.00 -9.23 -9.23
C GLY A 319 10.86 -8.56 -8.17
N THR A 320 12.05 -8.11 -8.55
CA THR A 320 12.90 -7.25 -7.72
C THR A 320 12.36 -5.81 -7.71
N LEU A 321 11.11 -5.62 -7.28
CA LEU A 321 10.43 -4.31 -7.30
C LEU A 321 11.10 -3.27 -6.40
N TYR A 322 11.90 -3.70 -5.42
CA TYR A 322 12.70 -2.82 -4.57
C TYR A 322 13.84 -2.11 -5.32
N ILE A 323 14.19 -2.54 -6.54
CA ILE A 323 15.27 -1.96 -7.35
C ILE A 323 14.82 -0.67 -8.07
N GLY A 324 13.56 -0.61 -8.49
CA GLY A 324 13.03 0.50 -9.28
C GLY A 324 12.33 1.54 -8.40
N ARG A 325 12.72 2.81 -8.53
CA ARG A 325 12.06 3.91 -7.80
C ARG A 325 10.62 4.05 -8.27
N GLY A 326 9.69 4.12 -7.32
CA GLY A 326 8.26 4.18 -7.63
C GLY A 326 7.70 2.94 -8.37
N ALA A 327 8.48 1.85 -8.48
CA ALA A 327 8.04 0.63 -9.17
C ALA A 327 6.86 -0.02 -8.47
N ILE A 328 6.85 0.00 -7.13
CA ILE A 328 5.72 -0.52 -6.33
C ILE A 328 4.45 0.30 -6.60
N VAL A 329 4.55 1.64 -6.59
CA VAL A 329 3.41 2.55 -6.82
C VAL A 329 2.86 2.40 -8.24
N THR A 330 3.74 2.35 -9.26
CA THR A 330 3.32 2.14 -10.65
C THR A 330 2.68 0.77 -10.85
N THR A 331 3.28 -0.29 -10.31
CA THR A 331 2.72 -1.65 -10.34
C THR A 331 1.35 -1.68 -9.67
N PHE A 332 1.20 -1.01 -8.52
CA PHE A 332 -0.09 -0.92 -7.82
C PHE A 332 -1.17 -0.27 -8.68
N ILE A 333 -0.88 0.86 -9.34
CA ILE A 333 -1.82 1.57 -10.21
C ILE A 333 -2.21 0.71 -11.42
N LEU A 334 -1.25 0.06 -12.07
CA LEU A 334 -1.49 -0.81 -13.22
C LEU A 334 -2.30 -2.05 -12.82
N CYS A 335 -1.92 -2.74 -11.74
CA CYS A 335 -2.68 -3.87 -11.22
C CYS A 335 -4.11 -3.45 -10.84
N TYR A 336 -4.29 -2.28 -10.22
CA TYR A 336 -5.62 -1.76 -9.86
C TYR A 336 -6.51 -1.58 -11.10
N ALA A 337 -5.93 -1.03 -12.18
CA ALA A 337 -6.65 -0.85 -13.43
C ALA A 337 -7.07 -2.19 -14.06
N LEU A 338 -6.19 -3.20 -14.03
CA LEU A 338 -6.49 -4.54 -14.56
C LEU A 338 -7.50 -5.34 -13.71
N THR A 339 -7.44 -5.23 -12.38
CA THR A 339 -8.35 -5.94 -11.48
C THR A 339 -9.76 -5.34 -11.44
N SER A 340 -9.99 -4.17 -12.05
CA SER A 340 -11.30 -3.52 -12.16
C SER A 340 -12.38 -4.42 -12.81
N PHE A 341 -11.99 -5.35 -13.68
CA PHE A 341 -12.88 -6.37 -14.23
C PHE A 341 -13.54 -7.23 -13.13
N ILE A 342 -12.78 -7.61 -12.09
CA ILE A 342 -13.28 -8.44 -10.99
C ILE A 342 -14.28 -7.67 -10.13
N SER A 343 -14.03 -6.37 -9.91
CA SER A 343 -14.99 -5.48 -9.24
C SER A 343 -16.35 -5.52 -9.93
N GLY A 344 -16.36 -5.30 -11.25
CA GLY A 344 -17.56 -5.37 -12.07
C GLY A 344 -18.22 -6.74 -12.03
N TYR A 345 -17.44 -7.82 -12.16
CA TYR A 345 -17.94 -9.20 -12.17
C TYR A 345 -18.66 -9.57 -10.86
N VAL A 346 -18.03 -9.31 -9.72
CA VAL A 346 -18.58 -9.62 -8.40
C VAL A 346 -19.77 -8.71 -8.09
N SER A 347 -19.65 -7.41 -8.33
CA SER A 347 -20.72 -6.43 -8.08
C SER A 347 -21.96 -6.72 -8.94
N GLY A 348 -21.77 -6.86 -10.25
CA GLY A 348 -22.82 -7.14 -11.23
C GLY A 348 -23.54 -8.46 -10.98
N GLY A 349 -22.78 -9.51 -10.64
CA GLY A 349 -23.33 -10.82 -10.28
C GLY A 349 -24.17 -10.77 -9.00
N MET A 350 -23.63 -10.17 -7.92
CA MET A 350 -24.36 -10.03 -6.65
C MET A 350 -25.61 -9.15 -6.79
N TYR A 351 -25.52 -8.07 -7.56
CA TYR A 351 -26.66 -7.17 -7.80
C TYR A 351 -27.79 -7.86 -8.57
N SER A 352 -27.45 -8.64 -9.61
CA SER A 352 -28.43 -9.38 -10.40
C SER A 352 -29.07 -10.52 -9.61
N ARG A 353 -28.28 -11.28 -8.85
CA ARG A 353 -28.76 -12.41 -8.04
C ARG A 353 -29.78 -12.00 -6.96
N ASN A 354 -29.70 -10.77 -6.49
CA ASN A 354 -30.67 -10.20 -5.53
C ASN A 354 -31.84 -9.46 -6.21
N GLY A 355 -32.06 -9.64 -7.52
CA GLY A 355 -33.20 -9.08 -8.26
C GLY A 355 -33.06 -7.58 -8.62
N GLY A 356 -31.84 -7.04 -8.65
CA GLY A 356 -31.58 -5.64 -8.95
C GLY A 356 -31.84 -5.27 -10.42
N LYS A 357 -32.72 -4.28 -10.65
CA LYS A 357 -33.09 -3.79 -12.00
C LYS A 357 -32.16 -2.70 -12.55
N ASN A 358 -31.68 -1.80 -11.69
CA ASN A 358 -30.91 -0.60 -12.07
C ASN A 358 -29.40 -0.86 -12.09
N TRP A 359 -28.96 -1.72 -12.99
CA TRP A 359 -27.59 -2.24 -13.01
C TRP A 359 -26.53 -1.19 -13.38
N ILE A 360 -26.89 -0.20 -14.19
CA ILE A 360 -25.99 0.91 -14.55
C ILE A 360 -25.58 1.69 -13.29
N LYS A 361 -26.50 1.91 -12.34
CA LYS A 361 -26.19 2.60 -11.08
C LYS A 361 -25.21 1.81 -10.21
N SER A 362 -25.36 0.48 -10.18
CA SER A 362 -24.44 -0.42 -9.46
C SER A 362 -23.06 -0.44 -10.12
N MET A 363 -23.00 -0.50 -11.46
CA MET A 363 -21.74 -0.43 -12.22
C MET A 363 -20.98 0.87 -11.94
N VAL A 364 -21.64 2.02 -12.12
CA VAL A 364 -21.00 3.33 -11.92
C VAL A 364 -20.50 3.45 -10.49
N LEU A 365 -21.31 3.08 -9.50
CA LEU A 365 -20.91 3.14 -8.10
C LEU A 365 -19.74 2.20 -7.80
N SER A 366 -19.71 0.99 -8.34
CA SER A 366 -18.59 0.05 -8.15
C SER A 366 -17.29 0.55 -8.77
N ALA A 367 -17.36 1.24 -9.93
CA ALA A 367 -16.20 1.78 -10.62
C ALA A 367 -15.68 3.09 -10.01
N SER A 368 -16.55 3.88 -9.36
CA SER A 368 -16.22 5.22 -8.89
C SER A 368 -16.05 5.34 -7.37
N LEU A 369 -16.67 4.49 -6.55
CA LEU A 369 -16.72 4.70 -5.10
C LEU A 369 -15.32 4.82 -4.47
N PHE A 370 -14.45 3.82 -4.67
CA PHE A 370 -13.12 3.81 -4.07
C PHE A 370 -12.18 4.87 -4.66
N PRO A 371 -12.03 5.01 -6.00
CA PRO A 371 -11.19 6.06 -6.58
C PRO A 371 -11.58 7.47 -6.15
N PHE A 372 -12.87 7.78 -6.08
CA PHE A 372 -13.32 9.11 -5.65
C PHE A 372 -13.13 9.35 -4.15
N MET A 373 -13.22 8.32 -3.30
CA MET A 373 -12.84 8.45 -1.89
C MET A 373 -11.34 8.76 -1.74
N CYS A 374 -10.48 8.03 -2.45
CA CYS A 374 -9.04 8.30 -2.46
C CYS A 374 -8.72 9.67 -3.05
N PHE A 375 -9.37 10.06 -4.14
CA PHE A 375 -9.22 11.38 -4.75
C PHE A 375 -9.67 12.50 -3.81
N GLY A 376 -10.77 12.32 -3.07
CA GLY A 376 -11.24 13.32 -2.11
C GLY A 376 -10.23 13.58 -0.99
N ILE A 377 -9.67 12.52 -0.40
CA ILE A 377 -8.62 12.67 0.63
C ILE A 377 -7.35 13.26 0.00
N GLY A 378 -6.95 12.77 -1.18
CA GLY A 378 -5.78 13.24 -1.90
C GLY A 378 -5.90 14.71 -2.29
N PHE A 379 -7.07 15.19 -2.67
CA PHE A 379 -7.33 16.59 -3.01
C PHE A 379 -7.14 17.52 -1.80
N VAL A 380 -7.62 17.11 -0.62
CA VAL A 380 -7.39 17.85 0.63
C VAL A 380 -5.90 17.91 0.95
N LEU A 381 -5.19 16.77 0.91
CA LEU A 381 -3.75 16.71 1.15
C LEU A 381 -2.94 17.53 0.13
N ASN A 382 -3.33 17.47 -1.14
CA ASN A 382 -2.69 18.20 -2.23
C ASN A 382 -2.88 19.72 -2.07
N THR A 383 -4.04 20.16 -1.59
CA THR A 383 -4.29 21.59 -1.29
C THR A 383 -3.36 22.06 -0.18
N ILE A 384 -3.15 21.25 0.86
CA ILE A 384 -2.19 21.54 1.93
C ILE A 384 -0.76 21.56 1.38
N ALA A 385 -0.38 20.63 0.50
CA ALA A 385 0.94 20.61 -0.13
C ALA A 385 1.24 21.84 -0.99
N ILE A 386 0.26 22.29 -1.76
CA ILE A 386 0.39 23.53 -2.56
C ILE A 386 0.56 24.73 -1.63
N PHE A 387 -0.20 24.81 -0.52
CA PHE A 387 -0.09 25.90 0.44
C PHE A 387 1.31 26.00 1.08
N TYR A 388 1.94 24.86 1.37
CA TYR A 388 3.30 24.81 1.93
C TYR A 388 4.41 24.85 0.86
N GLY A 389 4.09 24.78 -0.44
CA GLY A 389 5.10 24.71 -1.51
C GLY A 389 5.95 23.43 -1.47
N SER A 390 5.39 22.33 -0.97
CA SER A 390 6.10 21.06 -0.82
C SER A 390 6.14 20.27 -2.14
N LEU A 391 7.22 19.50 -2.36
CA LEU A 391 7.34 18.53 -3.46
C LEU A 391 6.35 17.37 -3.35
N ALA A 392 5.70 17.18 -2.19
CA ALA A 392 4.59 16.25 -2.04
C ALA A 392 3.34 16.69 -2.84
N ALA A 393 3.31 17.93 -3.35
CA ALA A 393 2.23 18.40 -4.21
C ALA A 393 2.25 17.67 -5.56
N ILE A 394 1.15 17.01 -5.90
CA ILE A 394 1.01 16.27 -7.15
C ILE A 394 0.74 17.29 -8.26
N PRO A 395 1.59 17.33 -9.31
CA PRO A 395 1.38 18.26 -10.42
C PRO A 395 0.11 17.89 -11.20
N PHE A 396 -0.55 18.92 -11.74
CA PHE A 396 -1.83 18.75 -12.45
C PHE A 396 -1.77 17.71 -13.58
N GLY A 397 -0.65 17.65 -14.32
CA GLY A 397 -0.44 16.66 -15.39
C GLY A 397 -0.57 15.21 -14.90
N THR A 398 -0.04 14.90 -13.71
CA THR A 398 -0.12 13.56 -13.12
C THR A 398 -1.55 13.20 -12.73
N ILE A 399 -2.31 14.16 -12.19
CA ILE A 399 -3.73 13.96 -11.85
C ILE A 399 -4.53 13.62 -13.11
N VAL A 400 -4.28 14.32 -14.22
CA VAL A 400 -4.92 14.05 -15.51
C VAL A 400 -4.55 12.66 -16.02
N VAL A 401 -3.27 12.25 -15.96
CA VAL A 401 -2.83 10.90 -16.37
C VAL A 401 -3.55 9.81 -15.57
N VAL A 402 -3.63 9.94 -14.24
CA VAL A 402 -4.35 8.98 -13.38
C VAL A 402 -5.83 8.93 -13.73
N PHE A 403 -6.45 10.08 -13.99
CA PHE A 403 -7.85 10.14 -14.44
C PHE A 403 -8.07 9.46 -15.79
N LEU A 404 -7.17 9.64 -16.76
CA LEU A 404 -7.24 8.99 -18.06
C LEU A 404 -7.11 7.46 -17.94
N ILE A 405 -6.21 6.97 -17.09
CA ILE A 405 -6.09 5.52 -16.80
C ILE A 405 -7.42 5.00 -16.23
N TRP A 406 -8.03 5.71 -15.29
CA TRP A 406 -9.33 5.33 -14.74
C TRP A 406 -10.44 5.36 -15.81
N ALA A 407 -10.52 6.42 -16.62
CA ALA A 407 -11.59 6.61 -17.60
C ALA A 407 -11.51 5.66 -18.80
N PHE A 408 -10.30 5.35 -19.29
CA PHE A 408 -10.11 4.56 -20.51
C PHE A 408 -9.73 3.10 -20.26
N ILE A 409 -9.25 2.74 -19.06
CA ILE A 409 -8.87 1.36 -18.73
C ILE A 409 -9.82 0.81 -17.67
N SER A 410 -9.85 1.40 -16.47
CA SER A 410 -10.59 0.85 -15.33
C SER A 410 -12.11 0.86 -15.54
N PHE A 411 -12.67 1.96 -16.04
CA PHE A 411 -14.11 2.10 -16.22
C PHE A 411 -14.67 1.15 -17.30
N PRO A 412 -14.07 1.02 -18.51
CA PRO A 412 -14.50 0.04 -19.50
C PRO A 412 -14.35 -1.41 -19.03
N LEU A 413 -13.25 -1.76 -18.34
CA LEU A 413 -13.08 -3.11 -17.77
C LEU A 413 -14.13 -3.41 -16.71
N ALA A 414 -14.45 -2.46 -15.83
CA ALA A 414 -15.51 -2.61 -14.84
C ALA A 414 -16.88 -2.79 -15.50
N LEU A 415 -17.17 -2.09 -16.60
CA LEU A 415 -18.38 -2.29 -17.39
C LEU A 415 -18.43 -3.72 -17.99
N LEU A 416 -17.35 -4.16 -18.64
CA LEU A 416 -17.24 -5.51 -19.19
C LEU A 416 -17.43 -6.57 -18.11
N GLY A 417 -16.75 -6.42 -16.98
CA GLY A 417 -16.91 -7.28 -15.80
C GLY A 417 -18.36 -7.33 -15.33
N THR A 418 -19.02 -6.17 -15.25
CA THR A 418 -20.44 -6.09 -14.84
C THR A 418 -21.36 -6.86 -15.78
N VAL A 419 -21.19 -6.73 -17.09
CA VAL A 419 -22.00 -7.44 -18.09
C VAL A 419 -21.79 -8.95 -17.98
N VAL A 420 -20.53 -9.40 -17.89
CA VAL A 420 -20.20 -10.82 -17.74
C VAL A 420 -20.74 -11.38 -16.42
N GLY A 421 -20.55 -10.67 -15.30
CA GLY A 421 -21.04 -11.10 -13.98
C GLY A 421 -22.56 -11.24 -13.93
N ARG A 422 -23.29 -10.31 -14.57
CA ARG A 422 -24.74 -10.37 -14.71
C ARG A 422 -25.20 -11.54 -15.56
N ASN A 423 -24.52 -11.85 -16.65
CA ASN A 423 -24.91 -12.96 -17.51
C ASN A 423 -24.60 -14.32 -16.86
N CYS A 424 -23.45 -14.45 -16.19
CA CYS A 424 -23.04 -15.71 -15.54
C CYS A 424 -23.77 -16.00 -14.23
N SER A 425 -24.10 -14.98 -13.43
CA SER A 425 -24.67 -15.13 -12.09
C SER A 425 -26.07 -14.50 -11.96
N GLY A 426 -26.74 -14.26 -13.08
CA GLY A 426 -27.86 -13.32 -13.19
C GLY A 426 -29.16 -13.72 -12.52
N ALA A 427 -29.42 -15.01 -12.40
CA ALA A 427 -30.67 -15.54 -11.89
C ALA A 427 -30.65 -15.66 -10.35
N PRO A 428 -31.65 -15.12 -9.64
CA PRO A 428 -31.88 -15.45 -8.24
C PRO A 428 -32.11 -16.96 -8.10
N ASN A 429 -31.17 -17.68 -7.49
CA ASN A 429 -31.30 -19.09 -7.17
C ASN A 429 -31.30 -19.25 -5.64
N ASN A 430 -32.44 -18.93 -5.04
CA ASN A 430 -32.61 -19.04 -3.59
C ASN A 430 -33.09 -20.46 -3.26
N PRO A 431 -32.48 -21.14 -2.28
CA PRO A 431 -32.86 -22.51 -1.92
C PRO A 431 -34.28 -22.60 -1.35
N CYS A 432 -34.76 -21.53 -0.72
CA CYS A 432 -36.10 -21.44 -0.16
C CYS A 432 -36.87 -20.25 -0.76
N ARG A 433 -38.20 -20.38 -0.83
CA ARG A 433 -39.08 -19.29 -1.25
C ARG A 433 -39.04 -18.15 -0.23
N VAL A 434 -38.78 -16.94 -0.72
CA VAL A 434 -38.77 -15.73 0.12
C VAL A 434 -40.20 -15.37 0.51
N LYS A 435 -40.44 -15.13 1.80
CA LYS A 435 -41.75 -14.68 2.31
C LYS A 435 -42.02 -13.23 1.86
N THR A 436 -43.25 -12.97 1.43
CA THR A 436 -43.66 -11.64 0.92
C THR A 436 -43.70 -10.59 2.03
N ILE A 437 -44.29 -10.94 3.18
CA ILE A 437 -44.43 -10.06 4.35
C ILE A 437 -43.21 -10.24 5.27
N PRO A 438 -42.47 -9.16 5.58
CA PRO A 438 -41.37 -9.24 6.53
C PRO A 438 -41.88 -9.46 7.95
N ARG A 439 -41.23 -10.35 8.70
CA ARG A 439 -41.55 -10.55 10.11
C ARG A 439 -41.07 -9.38 10.98
N PRO A 440 -41.80 -9.05 12.06
CA PRO A 440 -41.28 -8.13 13.08
C PRO A 440 -40.08 -8.77 13.80
N ILE A 441 -39.05 -7.98 14.06
CA ILE A 441 -37.85 -8.43 14.78
C ILE A 441 -38.11 -8.24 16.28
N PRO A 442 -37.92 -9.27 17.13
CA PRO A 442 -38.13 -9.15 18.56
C PRO A 442 -37.12 -8.19 19.23
N GLU A 443 -37.52 -7.60 20.35
CA GLU A 443 -36.60 -6.82 21.18
C GLU A 443 -35.53 -7.73 21.77
N LYS A 444 -34.28 -7.28 21.71
CA LYS A 444 -33.11 -8.09 22.06
C LYS A 444 -32.22 -7.41 23.08
N LYS A 445 -31.48 -8.25 23.81
CA LYS A 445 -30.46 -7.79 24.77
C LYS A 445 -29.39 -6.96 24.05
N TRP A 446 -28.82 -5.99 24.76
CA TRP A 446 -27.90 -5.00 24.20
C TRP A 446 -26.71 -5.60 23.44
N TYR A 447 -26.15 -6.72 23.90
CA TYR A 447 -25.00 -7.39 23.29
C TYR A 447 -25.31 -8.14 21.99
N LEU A 448 -26.59 -8.40 21.69
CA LEU A 448 -27.03 -9.02 20.42
C LEU A 448 -27.42 -7.97 19.36
N THR A 449 -27.18 -6.69 19.64
CA THR A 449 -27.42 -5.63 18.66
C THR A 449 -26.41 -5.70 17.51
N PRO A 450 -26.82 -5.38 16.26
CA PRO A 450 -25.95 -5.55 15.10
C PRO A 450 -24.70 -4.69 15.16
N SER A 451 -24.80 -3.50 15.77
CA SER A 451 -23.67 -2.58 15.99
C SER A 451 -22.62 -3.17 16.94
N VAL A 452 -23.05 -3.75 18.07
CA VAL A 452 -22.14 -4.35 19.05
C VAL A 452 -21.45 -5.58 18.46
N ILE A 453 -22.19 -6.46 17.78
CA ILE A 453 -21.62 -7.63 17.08
C ILE A 453 -20.61 -7.18 16.01
N SER A 454 -20.94 -6.12 15.26
CA SER A 454 -20.04 -5.59 14.23
C SER A 454 -18.74 -5.03 14.82
N LEU A 455 -18.83 -4.32 15.95
CA LEU A 455 -17.64 -3.76 16.62
C LEU A 455 -16.78 -4.87 17.23
N MET A 456 -17.38 -5.80 17.98
CA MET A 456 -16.64 -6.90 18.62
C MET A 456 -15.95 -7.83 17.62
N GLY A 457 -16.51 -8.01 16.42
CA GLY A 457 -15.94 -8.87 15.39
C GLY A 457 -14.51 -8.48 15.01
N GLY A 458 -14.24 -7.20 14.82
CA GLY A 458 -12.94 -6.71 14.34
C GLY A 458 -11.78 -6.83 15.33
N LEU A 459 -12.04 -7.17 16.60
CA LEU A 459 -11.01 -7.30 17.63
C LEU A 459 -10.09 -8.51 17.36
N LEU A 460 -10.66 -9.63 16.92
CA LEU A 460 -9.91 -10.86 16.67
C LEU A 460 -9.03 -10.78 15.42
N PRO A 461 -9.52 -10.31 14.25
CA PRO A 461 -8.67 -10.07 13.09
C PRO A 461 -7.57 -9.04 13.39
N PHE A 462 -7.87 -7.97 14.13
CA PHE A 462 -6.87 -6.99 14.57
C PHE A 462 -5.78 -7.65 15.42
N GLY A 463 -6.13 -8.47 16.41
CA GLY A 463 -5.17 -9.20 17.23
C GLY A 463 -4.24 -10.11 16.40
N SER A 464 -4.75 -10.71 15.32
CA SER A 464 -3.97 -11.57 14.42
C SER A 464 -3.00 -10.83 13.51
N ILE A 465 -3.17 -9.53 13.28
CA ILE A 465 -2.27 -8.73 12.42
C ILE A 465 -1.47 -7.68 13.19
N PHE A 466 -1.69 -7.55 14.50
CA PHE A 466 -1.17 -6.45 15.32
C PHE A 466 0.35 -6.27 15.22
N ILE A 467 1.11 -7.36 15.35
CA ILE A 467 2.59 -7.31 15.32
C ILE A 467 3.09 -6.92 13.93
N GLU A 468 2.49 -7.44 12.87
CA GLU A 468 2.89 -7.10 11.50
C GLU A 468 2.50 -5.68 11.13
N MET A 469 1.36 -5.20 11.63
CA MET A 469 0.96 -3.80 11.47
C MET A 469 2.03 -2.86 12.06
N TYR A 470 2.67 -3.19 13.17
CA TYR A 470 3.78 -2.40 13.72
C TYR A 470 4.96 -2.31 12.73
N PHE A 471 5.34 -3.42 12.11
CA PHE A 471 6.43 -3.43 11.12
C PHE A 471 6.09 -2.67 9.84
N VAL A 472 4.84 -2.81 9.37
CA VAL A 472 4.32 -2.05 8.24
C VAL A 472 4.36 -0.55 8.55
N PHE A 473 3.80 -0.12 9.68
CA PHE A 473 3.83 1.29 10.10
C PHE A 473 5.25 1.82 10.25
N THR A 474 6.15 1.02 10.83
CA THR A 474 7.55 1.41 10.98
C THR A 474 8.24 1.59 9.63
N SER A 475 7.92 0.77 8.64
CA SER A 475 8.53 0.85 7.30
C SER A 475 7.94 1.95 6.43
N PHE A 476 6.65 2.29 6.61
CA PHE A 476 6.02 3.41 5.90
C PHE A 476 6.39 4.77 6.49
N TRP A 477 6.52 4.87 7.81
CA TRP A 477 6.71 6.13 8.52
C TRP A 477 8.14 6.40 8.99
N ASN A 478 9.02 5.39 9.00
CA ASN A 478 10.47 5.58 9.16
C ASN A 478 11.20 5.19 7.86
N TYR A 479 12.46 5.60 7.72
CA TYR A 479 13.29 5.40 6.53
C TYR A 479 13.73 3.93 6.27
N LYS A 480 12.97 2.94 6.75
CA LYS A 480 13.32 1.51 6.63
C LYS A 480 12.52 0.81 5.55
N VAL A 481 13.20 0.16 4.62
CA VAL A 481 12.56 -0.58 3.51
C VAL A 481 12.07 -1.95 4.02
N TYR A 482 10.76 -2.19 3.94
CA TYR A 482 10.21 -3.51 4.17
C TYR A 482 10.49 -4.43 2.98
N TYR A 483 11.28 -5.48 3.19
CA TYR A 483 11.69 -6.41 2.13
C TYR A 483 11.14 -7.83 2.29
N VAL A 484 10.43 -8.11 3.39
CA VAL A 484 10.02 -9.48 3.74
C VAL A 484 8.63 -9.82 3.20
N TYR A 485 8.45 -9.69 1.89
CA TYR A 485 7.15 -9.87 1.20
C TYR A 485 6.52 -11.26 1.42
N GLY A 486 7.32 -12.30 1.65
CA GLY A 486 6.82 -13.65 1.95
C GLY A 486 6.02 -13.73 3.25
N PHE A 487 6.42 -13.00 4.30
CA PHE A 487 5.64 -12.95 5.55
C PHE A 487 4.35 -12.15 5.37
N MET A 488 4.38 -11.07 4.60
CA MET A 488 3.16 -10.32 4.24
C MET A 488 2.13 -11.20 3.52
N LEU A 489 2.57 -12.10 2.63
CA LEU A 489 1.67 -13.05 1.97
C LEU A 489 0.98 -13.98 2.99
N LEU A 490 1.73 -14.53 3.93
CA LEU A 490 1.21 -15.44 4.95
C LEU A 490 0.19 -14.72 5.85
N VAL A 491 0.53 -13.52 6.31
CA VAL A 491 -0.33 -12.69 7.16
C VAL A 491 -1.61 -12.28 6.43
N PHE A 492 -1.51 -11.96 5.14
CA PHE A 492 -2.67 -11.70 4.29
C PHE A 492 -3.61 -12.92 4.22
N VAL A 493 -3.07 -14.13 4.03
CA VAL A 493 -3.88 -15.36 4.02
C VAL A 493 -4.52 -15.62 5.39
N ILE A 494 -3.78 -15.44 6.49
CA ILE A 494 -4.33 -15.56 7.86
C ILE A 494 -5.47 -14.56 8.06
N LEU A 495 -5.28 -13.30 7.66
CA LEU A 495 -6.31 -12.26 7.79
C LEU A 495 -7.60 -12.67 7.06
N LEU A 496 -7.50 -13.20 5.83
CA LEU A 496 -8.67 -13.68 5.08
C LEU A 496 -9.39 -14.83 5.81
N ILE A 497 -8.64 -15.79 6.37
CA ILE A 497 -9.24 -16.92 7.11
C ILE A 497 -9.94 -16.43 8.38
N VAL A 498 -9.26 -15.59 9.18
CA VAL A 498 -9.80 -15.08 10.45
C VAL A 498 -11.04 -14.23 10.22
N THR A 499 -11.04 -13.37 9.21
CA THR A 499 -12.21 -12.55 8.84
C THR A 499 -13.38 -13.41 8.36
N VAL A 500 -13.16 -14.48 7.60
CA VAL A 500 -14.21 -15.46 7.28
C VAL A 500 -14.77 -16.12 8.55
N CYS A 501 -13.92 -16.58 9.48
CA CYS A 501 -14.40 -17.22 10.70
C CYS A 501 -15.24 -16.26 11.56
N VAL A 502 -14.76 -15.03 11.75
CA VAL A 502 -15.45 -14.00 12.56
C VAL A 502 -16.80 -13.64 11.95
N THR A 503 -16.88 -13.49 10.62
CA THR A 503 -18.14 -13.18 9.96
C THR A 503 -19.15 -14.31 10.12
N ILE A 504 -18.73 -15.57 10.03
CA ILE A 504 -19.60 -16.74 10.29
C ILE A 504 -20.14 -16.75 11.72
N VAL A 505 -19.28 -16.50 12.72
CA VAL A 505 -19.70 -16.44 14.12
C VAL A 505 -20.66 -15.28 14.36
N GLY A 506 -20.37 -14.11 13.79
CA GLY A 506 -21.21 -12.92 13.89
C GLY A 506 -22.59 -13.10 13.25
N THR A 507 -22.66 -13.69 12.05
CA THR A 507 -23.94 -13.99 11.40
C THR A 507 -24.73 -15.04 12.17
N TYR A 508 -24.07 -16.07 12.70
CA TYR A 508 -24.74 -17.10 13.51
C TYR A 508 -25.42 -16.51 14.75
N PHE A 509 -24.71 -15.67 15.52
CA PHE A 509 -25.31 -14.99 16.68
C PHE A 509 -26.47 -14.08 16.30
N LEU A 510 -26.39 -13.42 15.14
CA LEU A 510 -27.44 -12.54 14.65
C LEU A 510 -28.70 -13.31 14.23
N LEU A 511 -28.53 -14.44 13.53
CA LEU A 511 -29.63 -15.30 13.07
C LEU A 511 -30.30 -16.01 14.25
N ASN A 512 -29.54 -16.41 15.27
CA ASN A 512 -30.10 -16.92 16.52
C ASN A 512 -30.89 -15.87 17.31
N ALA A 513 -30.59 -14.59 17.10
CA ALA A 513 -31.36 -13.47 17.64
C ALA A 513 -32.54 -13.07 16.73
N GLU A 514 -32.94 -13.96 15.81
CA GLU A 514 -34.08 -13.82 14.88
C GLU A 514 -34.01 -12.59 13.96
N ASN A 515 -32.81 -12.07 13.72
CA ASN A 515 -32.61 -10.90 12.89
C ASN A 515 -32.02 -11.27 11.52
N TYR A 516 -32.85 -11.13 10.47
CA TYR A 516 -32.48 -11.43 9.08
C TYR A 516 -31.59 -10.38 8.41
N HIS A 517 -31.29 -9.24 9.05
CA HIS A 517 -30.42 -8.20 8.47
C HIS A 517 -28.91 -8.51 8.61
N TRP A 518 -28.52 -9.70 8.15
CA TRP A 518 -27.18 -10.24 8.32
C TRP A 518 -26.16 -9.67 7.34
N GLN A 519 -26.57 -9.25 6.13
CA GLN A 519 -25.63 -8.87 5.07
C GLN A 519 -24.75 -7.66 5.46
N TRP A 520 -25.36 -6.60 6.00
CA TRP A 520 -24.60 -5.43 6.46
C TRP A 520 -23.83 -5.70 7.76
N THR A 521 -24.43 -6.46 8.68
CA THR A 521 -23.79 -6.80 9.95
C THR A 521 -22.51 -7.60 9.71
N SER A 522 -22.56 -8.57 8.80
CA SER A 522 -21.41 -9.37 8.41
C SER A 522 -20.34 -8.52 7.71
N PHE A 523 -20.76 -7.55 6.88
CA PHE A 523 -19.82 -6.61 6.24
C PHE A 523 -19.06 -5.81 7.30
N PHE A 524 -19.80 -5.16 8.21
CA PHE A 524 -19.23 -4.31 9.24
C PHE A 524 -18.46 -5.08 10.31
N SER A 525 -18.80 -6.34 10.56
CA SER A 525 -18.09 -7.22 11.50
C SER A 525 -16.64 -7.47 11.10
N ALA A 526 -16.37 -7.66 9.80
CA ALA A 526 -15.00 -7.76 9.31
C ALA A 526 -14.36 -6.37 9.07
N ALA A 527 -15.13 -5.42 8.54
CA ALA A 527 -14.63 -4.07 8.24
C ALA A 527 -14.21 -3.29 9.49
N SER A 528 -14.78 -3.59 10.67
CA SER A 528 -14.41 -2.95 11.94
C SER A 528 -12.95 -3.19 12.34
N THR A 529 -12.28 -4.20 11.77
CA THR A 529 -10.82 -4.38 11.89
C THR A 529 -10.05 -3.10 11.55
N ALA A 530 -10.48 -2.38 10.51
CA ALA A 530 -9.85 -1.13 10.10
C ALA A 530 -10.01 0.00 11.14
N VAL A 531 -11.09 0.01 11.92
CA VAL A 531 -11.28 0.97 13.02
C VAL A 531 -10.24 0.74 14.10
N TYR A 532 -9.98 -0.52 14.47
CA TYR A 532 -8.93 -0.86 15.44
C TYR A 532 -7.54 -0.49 14.94
N VAL A 533 -7.26 -0.71 13.65
CA VAL A 533 -6.00 -0.27 13.02
C VAL A 533 -5.87 1.25 13.03
N TYR A 534 -6.95 1.99 12.77
CA TYR A 534 -6.94 3.45 12.86
C TYR A 534 -6.71 3.96 14.29
N LEU A 535 -7.34 3.34 15.30
CA LEU A 535 -7.08 3.65 16.71
C LEU A 535 -5.62 3.37 17.10
N TYR A 536 -5.08 2.25 16.62
CA TYR A 536 -3.66 1.93 16.80
C TYR A 536 -2.75 2.97 16.15
N SER A 537 -3.12 3.52 15.00
CA SER A 537 -2.34 4.57 14.34
C SER A 537 -2.24 5.85 15.17
N ILE A 538 -3.27 6.19 15.95
CA ILE A 538 -3.26 7.34 16.88
C ILE A 538 -2.27 7.06 18.01
N TYR A 539 -2.31 5.87 18.59
CA TYR A 539 -1.35 5.43 19.60
C TYR A 539 0.09 5.46 19.07
N TYR A 540 0.31 4.93 17.85
CA TYR A 540 1.62 4.90 17.21
C TYR A 540 2.16 6.32 16.98
N TYR A 541 1.31 7.23 16.49
CA TYR A 541 1.66 8.64 16.28
C TYR A 541 2.15 9.29 17.59
N SER A 542 1.38 9.19 18.67
CA SER A 542 1.70 9.87 19.92
C SER A 542 2.86 9.26 20.71
N VAL A 543 3.03 7.93 20.67
CA VAL A 543 3.98 7.23 21.56
C VAL A 543 5.27 6.80 20.84
N LYS A 544 5.20 6.49 19.54
CA LYS A 544 6.34 5.94 18.79
C LYS A 544 7.00 6.94 17.86
N THR A 545 6.25 7.90 17.33
CA THR A 545 6.81 8.89 16.39
C THR A 545 7.19 10.18 17.10
N LYS A 546 8.21 10.87 16.57
CA LYS A 546 8.60 12.24 16.97
C LYS A 546 8.09 13.30 15.97
N MET A 547 7.13 12.91 15.13
CA MET A 547 6.56 13.76 14.08
C MET A 547 5.83 14.95 14.70
N SER A 548 6.01 16.12 14.11
CA SER A 548 5.38 17.35 14.59
C SER A 548 4.96 18.25 13.42
N GLY A 549 4.10 19.24 13.69
CA GLY A 549 3.63 20.18 12.67
C GLY A 549 2.37 19.73 11.94
N PHE A 550 1.60 20.71 11.47
CA PHE A 550 0.29 20.50 10.84
C PHE A 550 0.38 19.73 9.53
N PHE A 551 1.41 20.01 8.72
CA PHE A 551 1.65 19.35 7.45
C PHE A 551 1.83 17.84 7.62
N GLN A 552 2.84 17.42 8.41
CA GLN A 552 3.14 16.01 8.66
C GLN A 552 1.96 15.28 9.32
N THR A 553 1.28 15.92 10.27
CA THR A 553 0.08 15.35 10.93
C THR A 553 -1.03 15.05 9.92
N SER A 554 -1.30 15.99 9.02
CA SER A 554 -2.35 15.85 8.00
C SER A 554 -2.04 14.72 7.03
N PHE A 555 -0.80 14.63 6.53
CA PHE A 555 -0.36 13.57 5.65
C PHE A 555 -0.38 12.19 6.34
N TYR A 556 0.04 12.13 7.60
CA TYR A 556 0.01 10.90 8.40
C TYR A 556 -1.40 10.33 8.50
N PHE A 557 -2.35 11.13 9.01
CA PHE A 557 -3.72 10.69 9.18
C PHE A 557 -4.46 10.51 7.86
N GLY A 558 -4.16 11.32 6.85
CA GLY A 558 -4.76 11.21 5.52
C GLY A 558 -4.41 9.90 4.81
N TYR A 559 -3.12 9.55 4.73
CA TYR A 559 -2.71 8.26 4.14
C TYR A 559 -3.14 7.07 4.98
N THR A 560 -3.09 7.19 6.31
CA THR A 560 -3.57 6.13 7.20
C THR A 560 -5.08 5.91 7.05
N LEU A 561 -5.86 6.98 6.87
CA LEU A 561 -7.29 6.89 6.58
C LEU A 561 -7.55 6.19 5.24
N MET A 562 -6.81 6.54 4.17
CA MET A 562 -6.90 5.84 2.89
C MET A 562 -6.61 4.34 3.04
N PHE A 563 -5.55 4.00 3.78
CA PHE A 563 -5.17 2.61 4.07
C PHE A 563 -6.28 1.87 4.84
N CYS A 564 -6.82 2.48 5.90
CA CYS A 564 -7.89 1.88 6.69
C CYS A 564 -9.19 1.71 5.90
N LEU A 565 -9.55 2.66 5.04
CA LEU A 565 -10.71 2.52 4.14
C LEU A 565 -10.54 1.34 3.19
N GLY A 566 -9.35 1.20 2.58
CA GLY A 566 -9.02 0.05 1.74
C GLY A 566 -9.09 -1.27 2.50
N LEU A 567 -8.47 -1.34 3.68
CA LEU A 567 -8.47 -2.53 4.54
C LEU A 567 -9.88 -2.91 5.00
N GLY A 568 -10.71 -1.94 5.38
CA GLY A 568 -12.08 -2.19 5.81
C GLY A 568 -12.96 -2.75 4.70
N ILE A 569 -12.83 -2.21 3.49
CA ILE A 569 -13.57 -2.70 2.30
C ILE A 569 -13.10 -4.10 1.90
N LEU A 570 -11.78 -4.35 1.93
CA LEU A 570 -11.17 -5.66 1.67
C LEU A 570 -11.65 -6.72 2.68
N CYS A 571 -11.61 -6.43 3.98
CA CYS A 571 -12.08 -7.36 5.00
C CYS A 571 -13.59 -7.63 4.86
N GLY A 572 -14.39 -6.62 4.49
CA GLY A 572 -15.84 -6.73 4.38
C GLY A 572 -16.37 -7.52 3.18
N GLU A 573 -15.56 -7.74 2.13
CA GLU A 573 -15.98 -8.43 0.90
C GLU A 573 -16.40 -9.89 1.12
N LEU A 574 -15.88 -10.50 2.18
CA LEU A 574 -15.94 -11.95 2.43
C LEU A 574 -17.36 -12.44 2.74
N ASN A 575 -18.31 -11.51 2.88
CA ASN A 575 -19.75 -11.78 2.77
C ASN A 575 -20.17 -12.55 1.50
N CYS A 576 -19.46 -12.36 0.39
CA CYS A 576 -19.79 -13.07 -0.86
C CYS A 576 -19.58 -14.59 -0.72
N PHE A 577 -18.60 -15.02 0.09
CA PHE A 577 -18.42 -16.45 0.42
C PHE A 577 -19.55 -16.97 1.31
N HIS A 578 -20.12 -16.15 2.18
CA HIS A 578 -21.31 -16.51 2.94
C HIS A 578 -22.49 -16.86 2.02
N SER A 579 -22.63 -16.12 0.92
CA SER A 579 -23.67 -16.32 -0.09
C SER A 579 -23.49 -17.54 -0.99
N LYS A 580 -22.27 -18.10 -1.11
CA LYS A 580 -21.95 -19.24 -2.01
C LYS A 580 -21.50 -20.53 -1.29
N PHE A 581 -20.79 -20.41 -0.16
CA PHE A 581 -20.11 -21.52 0.53
C PHE A 581 -20.58 -21.74 1.98
N CYS A 582 -20.95 -20.70 2.73
CA CYS A 582 -21.39 -20.84 4.14
C CYS A 582 -22.91 -20.83 4.36
N LEU A 583 -23.69 -20.56 3.31
CA LEU A 583 -25.04 -21.09 3.14
C LEU A 583 -24.96 -22.36 2.27
N PRO A 584 -24.19 -23.42 2.63
CA PRO A 584 -24.14 -24.57 1.79
C PRO A 584 -25.55 -25.19 1.81
N ALA A 585 -26.06 -25.41 0.61
CA ALA A 585 -27.28 -26.14 0.34
C ALA A 585 -27.46 -27.45 1.15
N PRO A 586 -26.44 -28.19 1.66
CA PRO A 586 -26.69 -29.38 2.46
C PRO A 586 -27.27 -29.12 3.86
N CYS A 587 -27.12 -27.92 4.44
CA CYS A 587 -27.63 -27.68 5.81
C CYS A 587 -29.07 -27.12 5.85
N TYR A 588 -29.59 -26.61 4.73
CA TYR A 588 -30.97 -26.10 4.66
C TYR A 588 -31.84 -26.86 3.65
N CYS A 589 -31.27 -27.51 2.62
CA CYS A 589 -32.05 -28.30 1.65
C CYS A 589 -32.02 -29.81 1.85
N CYS A 590 -31.19 -30.39 2.73
CA CYS A 590 -31.24 -31.84 2.99
C CYS A 590 -32.34 -32.26 3.97
N PHE A 591 -33.21 -31.35 4.41
CA PHE A 591 -34.32 -31.63 5.34
C PHE A 591 -35.65 -31.01 4.88
N PHE A 592 -35.85 -30.94 3.56
CA PHE A 592 -37.18 -30.84 2.94
C PHE A 592 -37.34 -31.92 1.88
#